data_AF-A0A842T196-F1
#
_entry.id   AF-A0A842T196-F1
#
_cell.length_a   1.000
_cell.length_b   1.000
_cell.length_c   1.000
_cell.angle_alpha   90.00
_cell.angle_beta   90.00
_cell.angle_gamma   90.00
#
_symmetry.space_group_name_H-M   'P 1'
#
loop_
_entity.id
_entity.type
_entity.pdbx_description
1 polymer ?
#
loop_
_entity_poly.entity_id
_entity_poly.type
_entity_poly.pdbx_seq_one_letter_code
_entity_poly.pdbx_strand_id
1 'polypeptide(L)'
;MNYNINMDNKTFRYQELLGLIGLVGSILTIISEFLPWFSSTTLFGFYFITIDIAIENAFLYLFPLMSGLICLSGNILIIIDDSHRTKFAILDLFGLSFILIFLLQIIPIHSFSFLFNYSGIYVFLAGLILIILNLIDELII
;
A
#
# COMPACT_ATOMS: atom_id res chain seq x y z
N MET A 1 -35.80 -25.69 -7.81
CA MET A 1 -35.60 -24.65 -6.77
C MET A 1 -34.17 -24.70 -6.19
N ASN A 2 -33.13 -24.87 -7.03
CA ASN A 2 -31.75 -25.12 -6.59
C ASN A 2 -30.70 -24.15 -7.18
N TYR A 3 -31.14 -23.10 -7.88
CA TYR A 3 -30.24 -22.16 -8.54
C TYR A 3 -29.71 -21.04 -7.61
N ASN A 4 -30.39 -20.77 -6.49
CA ASN A 4 -30.01 -19.66 -5.60
C ASN A 4 -28.78 -19.96 -4.73
N ILE A 5 -28.63 -21.19 -4.23
CA ILE A 5 -27.55 -21.55 -3.29
C ILE A 5 -26.17 -21.51 -3.97
N ASN A 6 -26.11 -21.71 -5.29
CA ASN A 6 -24.87 -21.76 -6.05
C ASN A 6 -24.39 -20.37 -6.51
N MET A 7 -25.27 -19.35 -6.50
CA MET A 7 -24.86 -17.96 -6.74
C MET A 7 -24.24 -17.35 -5.49
N ASP A 8 -24.89 -17.47 -4.33
CA ASP A 8 -24.38 -16.91 -3.05
C ASP A 8 -22.97 -17.41 -2.72
N ASN A 9 -22.70 -18.68 -2.98
CA ASN A 9 -21.40 -19.29 -2.70
C ASN A 9 -20.29 -18.83 -3.67
N LYS A 10 -20.65 -18.36 -4.87
CA LYS A 10 -19.69 -17.79 -5.83
C LYS A 10 -19.36 -16.34 -5.50
N THR A 11 -20.35 -15.55 -5.11
CA THR A 11 -20.16 -14.15 -4.69
C THR A 11 -19.30 -14.10 -3.44
N PHE A 12 -19.59 -14.95 -2.46
CA PHE A 12 -18.82 -15.07 -1.22
C PHE A 12 -17.34 -15.42 -1.47
N ARG A 13 -17.06 -16.43 -2.31
CA ARG A 13 -15.67 -16.80 -2.65
C ARG A 13 -14.93 -15.72 -3.45
N TYR A 14 -15.64 -14.90 -4.22
CA TYR A 14 -15.05 -13.79 -4.95
C TYR A 14 -14.62 -12.68 -3.98
N GLN A 15 -15.46 -12.35 -3.00
CA GLN A 15 -15.16 -11.36 -1.96
C GLN A 15 -13.97 -11.79 -1.08
N GLU A 16 -13.89 -13.05 -0.67
CA GLU A 16 -12.73 -13.56 0.07
C GLU A 16 -11.42 -13.44 -0.73
N LEU A 17 -11.47 -13.71 -2.04
CA LEU A 17 -10.31 -13.57 -2.92
C LEU A 17 -9.85 -12.11 -3.02
N LEU A 18 -10.79 -11.17 -3.07
CA LEU A 18 -10.51 -9.74 -3.14
C LEU A 18 -9.88 -9.21 -1.85
N GLY A 19 -10.44 -9.56 -0.69
CA GLY A 19 -9.84 -9.21 0.60
C GLY A 19 -8.38 -9.71 0.72
N LEU A 20 -8.10 -10.90 0.17
CA LEU A 20 -6.72 -11.42 0.09
C LEU A 20 -5.83 -10.60 -0.86
N ILE A 21 -6.35 -10.12 -1.99
CA ILE A 21 -5.62 -9.25 -2.93
C ILE A 21 -5.24 -7.93 -2.25
N GLY A 22 -6.20 -7.28 -1.56
CA GLY A 22 -5.94 -6.05 -0.80
C GLY A 22 -4.93 -6.27 0.33
N LEU A 23 -5.02 -7.40 1.03
CA LEU A 23 -4.08 -7.79 2.08
C LEU A 23 -2.66 -7.98 1.53
N VAL A 24 -2.51 -8.72 0.42
CA VAL A 24 -1.22 -8.88 -0.26
C VAL A 24 -0.67 -7.53 -0.72
N GLY A 25 -1.52 -6.66 -1.28
CA GLY A 25 -1.13 -5.31 -1.67
C GLY A 25 -0.58 -4.50 -0.49
N SER A 26 -1.29 -4.53 0.64
CA SER A 26 -0.89 -3.85 1.88
C SER A 26 0.45 -4.37 2.42
N ILE A 27 0.65 -5.69 2.42
CA ILE A 27 1.91 -6.32 2.84
C ILE A 27 3.05 -5.94 1.91
N LEU A 28 2.85 -5.93 0.59
CA LEU A 28 3.87 -5.54 -0.37
C LEU A 28 4.28 -4.08 -0.17
N THR A 29 3.33 -3.19 0.08
CA THR A 29 3.62 -1.78 0.40
C THR A 29 4.45 -1.66 1.69
N ILE A 30 4.16 -2.44 2.73
CA ILE A 30 4.97 -2.48 3.96
C ILE A 30 6.38 -3.02 3.68
N ILE A 31 6.51 -4.16 3.00
CA ILE A 31 7.80 -4.79 2.69
C ILE A 31 8.67 -3.89 1.81
N SER A 32 8.04 -3.12 0.91
CA SER A 32 8.75 -2.20 0.02
C SER A 32 9.62 -1.18 0.77
N GLU A 33 9.24 -0.83 1.99
CA GLU A 33 9.98 0.09 2.86
C GLU A 33 11.25 -0.55 3.45
N PHE A 34 11.21 -1.85 3.71
CA PHE A 34 12.34 -2.59 4.29
C PHE A 34 13.29 -3.17 3.25
N LEU A 35 12.90 -3.17 1.97
CA LEU A 35 13.82 -3.49 0.90
C LEU A 35 14.87 -2.39 0.76
N PRO A 36 16.10 -2.70 0.28
CA PRO A 36 17.18 -1.74 0.27
C PRO A 36 16.83 -0.55 -0.63
N TRP A 37 16.37 0.54 -0.03
CA TRP A 37 16.59 1.90 -0.53
C TRP A 37 18.09 2.25 -0.42
N PHE A 38 18.85 1.51 0.40
CA PHE A 38 20.22 1.81 0.85
C PHE A 38 21.33 0.95 0.22
N SER A 39 21.13 0.31 -0.94
CA SER A 39 22.26 -0.39 -1.60
C SER A 39 23.05 0.55 -2.52
N SER A 40 24.02 1.27 -1.94
CA SER A 40 25.39 1.42 -2.50
C SER A 40 26.22 2.54 -1.85
N THR A 41 25.63 3.42 -1.02
CA THR A 41 26.39 4.48 -0.33
C THR A 41 26.45 4.21 1.17
N THR A 42 27.67 4.09 1.69
CA THR A 42 27.98 3.83 3.10
C THR A 42 27.26 4.81 4.02
N LEU A 43 26.71 4.31 5.14
CA LEU A 43 26.07 5.09 6.22
C LEU A 43 26.85 6.36 6.64
N PHE A 44 28.17 6.35 6.49
CA PHE A 44 29.05 7.48 6.76
C PHE A 44 28.91 8.68 5.80
N GLY A 45 28.45 8.46 4.56
CA GLY A 45 28.26 9.52 3.55
C GLY A 45 27.02 10.37 3.79
N PHE A 46 25.96 9.79 4.37
CA PHE A 46 24.74 10.50 4.77
C PHE A 46 24.92 11.33 6.05
N TYR A 47 25.85 10.91 6.92
CA TYR A 47 26.11 11.54 8.22
C TYR A 47 26.66 12.98 8.10
N PHE A 48 27.35 13.31 7.01
CA PHE A 48 28.06 14.59 6.86
C PHE A 48 27.27 15.72 6.19
N ILE A 49 26.10 15.47 5.58
CA ILE A 49 25.42 16.49 4.77
C ILE A 49 24.24 17.17 5.46
N THR A 50 23.35 16.50 6.22
CA THR A 50 22.05 17.13 6.50
C THR A 50 21.28 16.48 7.65
N ILE A 51 21.40 16.97 8.88
CA ILE A 51 20.58 16.44 9.99
C ILE A 51 19.12 16.90 9.86
N ASP A 52 18.85 18.14 9.46
CA ASP A 52 17.45 18.62 9.28
C ASP A 52 16.77 18.06 8.01
N ILE A 53 17.44 18.14 6.84
CA ILE A 53 16.86 17.64 5.59
C ILE A 53 16.76 16.09 5.59
N ALA A 54 17.64 15.38 6.30
CA ALA A 54 17.49 13.92 6.42
C ALA A 54 16.34 13.51 7.33
N ILE A 55 15.95 14.31 8.33
CA ILE A 55 14.77 14.03 9.17
C ILE A 55 13.49 14.22 8.36
N GLU A 56 13.37 15.30 7.60
CA GLU A 56 12.21 15.54 6.73
C GLU A 56 12.08 14.44 5.66
N ASN A 57 13.20 14.06 5.05
CA ASN A 57 13.23 12.95 4.10
C ASN A 57 12.93 11.60 4.76
N ALA A 58 13.45 11.32 5.96
CA ALA A 58 13.13 10.10 6.72
C ALA A 58 11.64 10.01 7.08
N PHE A 59 10.99 11.15 7.33
CA PHE A 59 9.56 11.20 7.60
C PHE A 59 8.72 10.85 6.37
N LEU A 60 9.19 11.19 5.17
CA LEU A 60 8.51 10.83 3.93
C LEU A 60 8.44 9.31 3.75
N TYR A 61 9.51 8.59 4.07
CA TYR A 61 9.56 7.13 3.99
C TYR A 61 8.63 6.41 4.99
N LEU A 62 8.13 7.10 6.01
CA LEU A 62 7.10 6.53 6.90
C LEU A 62 5.72 6.46 6.22
N PHE A 63 5.45 7.23 5.16
CA PHE A 63 4.12 7.29 4.56
C PHE A 63 3.68 6.00 3.86
N PRO A 64 4.51 5.31 3.04
CA PRO A 64 4.20 3.98 2.53
C PRO A 64 3.92 2.97 3.64
N LEU A 65 4.73 3.00 4.71
CA LEU A 65 4.55 2.10 5.86
C LEU A 65 3.20 2.34 6.55
N MET A 66 2.89 3.60 6.87
CA MET A 66 1.62 3.97 7.51
C MET A 66 0.43 3.65 6.62
N SER A 67 0.55 3.91 5.32
CA SER A 67 -0.47 3.53 4.34
C SER A 67 -0.73 2.03 4.33
N GLY A 68 0.34 1.23 4.21
CA GLY A 68 0.24 -0.22 4.20
C GLY A 68 -0.38 -0.76 5.49
N LEU A 69 -0.06 -0.19 6.66
CA LEU A 69 -0.68 -0.59 7.93
C LEU A 69 -2.18 -0.25 8.00
N ILE A 70 -2.58 0.93 7.53
CA ILE A 70 -3.98 1.37 7.50
C ILE A 70 -4.78 0.47 6.55
N CYS A 71 -4.30 0.27 5.31
CA CYS A 71 -4.94 -0.61 4.34
C CYS A 71 -4.99 -2.07 4.83
N LEU A 72 -3.93 -2.56 5.49
CA LEU A 72 -3.93 -3.89 6.09
C LEU A 72 -5.03 -4.02 7.16
N SER A 73 -5.19 -3.01 8.01
CA SER A 73 -6.23 -3.00 9.05
C SER A 73 -7.64 -3.05 8.45
N GLY A 74 -7.87 -2.30 7.36
CA GLY A 74 -9.12 -2.36 6.61
C GLY A 74 -9.37 -3.73 6.00
N ASN A 75 -8.35 -4.30 5.34
CA ASN A 75 -8.46 -5.61 4.70
C ASN A 75 -8.69 -6.75 5.69
N ILE A 76 -8.17 -6.64 6.92
CA ILE A 76 -8.48 -7.61 7.97
C ILE A 76 -9.95 -7.49 8.42
N LEU A 77 -10.48 -6.26 8.53
CA LEU A 77 -11.87 -6.02 8.91
C LEU A 77 -12.86 -6.65 7.93
N ILE A 78 -12.63 -6.54 6.62
CA ILE A 78 -13.54 -7.10 5.61
C ILE A 78 -13.51 -8.63 5.57
N ILE A 79 -12.34 -9.25 5.78
CA ILE A 79 -12.21 -10.71 5.87
C ILE A 79 -12.98 -11.26 7.09
N ILE A 80 -13.05 -10.49 8.18
CA ILE A 80 -13.75 -10.91 9.40
C ILE A 80 -15.26 -10.73 9.27
N ASP A 81 -15.72 -9.59 8.74
CA ASP A 81 -17.14 -9.29 8.63
C ASP A 81 -17.43 -8.32 7.48
N ASP A 82 -18.12 -8.83 6.48
CA ASP A 82 -18.54 -8.14 5.26
C ASP A 82 -19.47 -6.93 5.54
N SER A 83 -20.09 -6.87 6.73
CA SER A 83 -20.88 -5.70 7.15
C SER A 83 -20.06 -4.40 7.29
N HIS A 84 -18.72 -4.50 7.32
CA HIS A 84 -17.80 -3.39 7.49
C HIS A 84 -17.29 -2.79 6.18
N ARG A 85 -17.79 -3.23 5.03
CA ARG A 85 -17.35 -2.87 3.68
C ARG A 85 -17.14 -1.37 3.43
N THR A 86 -18.11 -0.54 3.82
CA THR A 86 -17.99 0.92 3.64
C THR A 86 -16.91 1.53 4.55
N LYS A 87 -16.74 0.99 5.77
CA LYS A 87 -15.69 1.45 6.70
C LYS A 87 -14.31 1.06 6.17
N PHE A 88 -14.20 -0.13 5.57
CA PHE A 88 -13.03 -0.58 4.85
C PHE A 88 -12.66 0.38 3.71
N ALA A 89 -13.59 0.71 2.80
CA ALA A 89 -13.30 1.58 1.67
C ALA A 89 -12.79 2.97 2.11
N ILE A 90 -13.31 3.49 3.23
CA ILE A 90 -12.84 4.73 3.85
C ILE A 90 -11.40 4.57 4.38
N LEU A 91 -11.08 3.46 5.03
CA LEU A 91 -9.72 3.18 5.50
C LEU A 91 -8.74 3.05 4.33
N ASP A 92 -9.10 2.37 3.26
CA ASP A 92 -8.24 2.23 2.07
C ASP A 92 -8.03 3.57 1.37
N LEU A 93 -9.06 4.41 1.25
CA LEU A 93 -8.92 5.79 0.77
C LEU A 93 -8.00 6.62 1.67
N PHE A 94 -8.13 6.48 2.99
CA PHE A 94 -7.27 7.18 3.95
C PHE A 94 -5.82 6.70 3.85
N GLY A 95 -5.59 5.39 3.74
CA GLY A 95 -4.27 4.80 3.49
C GLY A 95 -3.66 5.29 2.18
N LEU A 96 -4.42 5.26 1.08
CA LEU A 96 -3.96 5.75 -0.23
C LEU A 96 -3.59 7.24 -0.22
N SER A 97 -4.23 8.05 0.61
CA SER A 97 -3.89 9.47 0.73
C SER A 97 -2.44 9.69 1.21
N PHE A 98 -1.93 8.83 2.10
CA PHE A 98 -0.53 8.87 2.53
C PHE A 98 0.43 8.50 1.40
N ILE A 99 0.09 7.50 0.58
CA ILE A 99 0.88 7.17 -0.61
C ILE A 99 0.87 8.34 -1.62
N LEU A 100 -0.27 9.01 -1.80
CA LEU A 100 -0.33 10.16 -2.70
C LEU A 100 0.60 11.29 -2.23
N ILE A 101 0.63 11.57 -0.93
CA ILE A 101 1.55 12.56 -0.34
C ILE A 101 3.00 12.14 -0.60
N PHE A 102 3.34 10.87 -0.37
CA PHE A 102 4.66 10.32 -0.64
C PHE A 102 5.09 10.52 -2.10
N LEU A 103 4.23 10.13 -3.05
CA LEU A 103 4.50 10.25 -4.49
C LEU A 103 4.68 11.71 -4.91
N LEU A 104 3.80 12.61 -4.45
CA LEU A 104 3.86 14.03 -4.83
C LEU A 104 5.09 14.73 -4.27
N GLN A 105 5.61 14.31 -3.11
CA GLN A 105 6.79 14.93 -2.50
C GLN A 105 8.11 14.31 -2.96
N ILE A 106 8.21 12.99 -3.14
CA ILE A 106 9.48 12.35 -3.52
C ILE A 106 9.85 12.54 -4.99
N ILE A 107 8.87 12.50 -5.90
CA ILE A 107 9.12 12.66 -7.35
C ILE A 107 9.90 13.96 -7.66
N PRO A 108 9.51 15.14 -7.11
CA PRO A 108 10.24 16.38 -7.37
C PRO A 108 11.58 16.49 -6.63
N ILE A 109 11.76 15.82 -5.48
CA ILE A 109 12.96 15.97 -4.63
C ILE A 109 14.15 15.15 -5.16
N HIS A 110 13.93 13.91 -5.61
CA HIS A 110 15.03 12.98 -5.88
C HIS A 110 15.35 12.72 -7.36
N SER A 111 14.66 13.40 -8.29
CA SER A 111 14.76 13.16 -9.75
C SER A 111 14.27 11.76 -10.16
N PHE A 112 13.67 11.64 -11.35
CA PHE A 112 13.12 10.38 -11.87
C PHE A 112 14.16 9.22 -11.94
N SER A 113 15.46 9.50 -12.04
CA SER A 113 16.51 8.47 -12.09
C SER A 113 16.69 7.72 -10.75
N PHE A 114 16.34 8.35 -9.63
CA PHE A 114 16.39 7.70 -8.31
C PHE A 114 15.31 6.64 -8.20
N LEU A 115 14.12 6.87 -8.76
CA LEU A 115 12.98 5.96 -8.67
C LEU A 115 13.27 4.59 -9.32
N PHE A 116 13.92 4.54 -10.49
CA PHE A 116 14.12 3.29 -11.24
C PHE A 116 15.32 2.44 -10.81
N ASN A 117 16.20 2.94 -9.95
CA ASN A 117 17.42 2.23 -9.56
C ASN A 117 17.26 1.32 -8.33
N TYR A 118 16.09 1.30 -7.69
CA TYR A 118 15.87 0.52 -6.47
C TYR A 118 14.76 -0.51 -6.64
N SER A 119 15.04 -1.74 -6.23
CA SER A 119 14.08 -2.85 -6.28
C SER A 119 12.85 -2.62 -5.41
N GLY A 120 12.98 -1.79 -4.36
CA GLY A 120 11.87 -1.42 -3.47
C GLY A 120 10.71 -0.75 -4.21
N ILE A 121 10.98 0.04 -5.25
CA ILE A 121 9.90 0.75 -5.96
C ILE A 121 8.97 -0.19 -6.72
N TYR A 122 9.48 -1.28 -7.28
CA TYR A 122 8.66 -2.21 -8.04
C TYR A 122 7.70 -2.96 -7.11
N VAL A 123 8.19 -3.29 -5.91
CA VAL A 123 7.38 -3.92 -4.86
C VAL A 123 6.34 -2.94 -4.33
N PHE A 124 6.72 -1.67 -4.14
CA PHE A 124 5.79 -0.60 -3.76
C PHE A 124 4.68 -0.39 -4.81
N LEU A 125 5.04 -0.27 -6.09
CA LEU A 125 4.08 -0.09 -7.19
C LEU A 125 3.15 -1.29 -7.33
N ALA A 126 3.68 -2.52 -7.20
CA ALA A 126 2.86 -3.71 -7.20
C ALA A 126 1.86 -3.70 -6.03
N GLY A 127 2.31 -3.34 -4.82
CA GLY A 127 1.45 -3.21 -3.65
C GLY A 127 0.34 -2.18 -3.85
N LEU A 128 0.69 -0.99 -4.33
CA LEU A 128 -0.25 0.09 -4.64
C LEU A 128 -1.30 -0.33 -5.67
N ILE A 129 -0.89 -0.98 -6.76
CA ILE A 129 -1.84 -1.44 -7.80
C ILE A 129 -2.86 -2.41 -7.20
N LEU A 130 -2.41 -3.35 -6.36
CA LEU A 130 -3.31 -4.33 -5.73
C LEU A 130 -4.30 -3.68 -4.75
N ILE A 131 -3.84 -2.68 -3.96
CA ILE A 131 -4.74 -1.90 -3.09
C ILE A 131 -5.79 -1.14 -3.92
N ILE A 132 -5.37 -0.51 -5.02
CA ILE A 132 -6.29 0.22 -5.90
C ILE A 132 -7.31 -0.71 -6.55
N LEU A 133 -6.89 -1.86 -7.06
CA LEU A 133 -7.80 -2.83 -7.66
C LEU A 133 -8.84 -3.31 -6.65
N ASN A 134 -8.40 -3.67 -5.45
CA ASN A 134 -9.27 -4.06 -4.36
C ASN A 134 -10.29 -2.95 -4.02
N LEU A 135 -9.83 -1.70 -3.90
CA LEU A 135 -10.72 -0.56 -3.63
C LEU A 135 -11.75 -0.32 -4.75
N ILE A 136 -11.34 -0.43 -6.02
CA ILE A 136 -12.24 -0.23 -7.17
C ILE A 136 -13.34 -1.30 -7.15
N ASP A 137 -12.97 -2.57 -6.96
CA ASP A 137 -13.93 -3.67 -6.90
C ASP A 137 -14.90 -3.48 -5.72
N GLU A 138 -14.38 -3.03 -4.58
CA GLU A 138 -15.16 -2.75 -3.38
C GLU A 138 -16.09 -1.54 -3.49
N LEU A 139 -15.86 -0.65 -4.45
CA LEU A 139 -16.76 0.46 -4.78
C LEU A 139 -17.82 0.09 -5.83
N ILE A 140 -17.56 -0.92 -6.66
CA ILE A 140 -18.44 -1.32 -7.78
C ILE A 140 -19.52 -2.31 -7.33
N ILE A 141 -19.16 -3.28 -6.49
CA ILE A 141 -20.09 -4.30 -5.97
C ILE A 141 -21.04 -3.68 -4.95
#